data_AF-A0AA43S1D7-F1
#
_entry.id   AF-A0AA43S1D7-F1
#
_cell.length_a   1.000
_cell.length_b   1.000
_cell.length_c   1.000
_cell.angle_alpha   90.00
_cell.angle_beta   90.00
_cell.angle_gamma   90.00
#
_symmetry.space_group_name_H-M   'P 1'
#
loop_
_entity.id
_entity.type
_entity.pdbx_description
1 polymer ?
#
loop_
_entity_poly.entity_id
_entity_poly.type
_entity_poly.pdbx_seq_one_letter_code
_entity_poly.pdbx_strand_id
1 'polypeptide(L)'
;MVEQAVKAGTIEQGQIAITGIAVPSVVKNYIESGTIKTDIIWDPGKLAYTTVYILDQLAQGKEITDGMEIPNVGAVKVDGQNVFIGTLEVTSENVGSFDF
;
A
#
# COMPACT_ATOMS: atom_id res chain seq x y z
N MET A 1 -9.83 -10.34 16.00
CA MET A 1 -11.02 -11.22 16.10
C MET A 1 -10.76 -12.60 15.50
N VAL A 2 -10.30 -12.72 14.25
CA VAL A 2 -10.04 -14.04 13.62
C VAL A 2 -8.94 -14.84 14.33
N GLU A 3 -7.80 -14.22 14.70
CA GLU A 3 -6.79 -14.92 15.51
C GLU A 3 -7.32 -15.44 16.85
N GLN A 4 -8.18 -14.68 17.52
CA GLN A 4 -8.76 -15.11 18.79
C GLN A 4 -9.69 -16.30 18.58
N ALA A 5 -10.43 -16.32 17.46
CA ALA A 5 -11.29 -17.44 17.07
C ALA A 5 -10.49 -18.71 16.72
N VAL A 6 -9.34 -18.57 16.05
CA VAL A 6 -8.39 -19.67 15.80
C VAL A 6 -7.80 -20.18 17.12
N LYS A 7 -7.33 -19.27 17.99
CA LYS A 7 -6.81 -19.62 19.33
C LYS A 7 -7.87 -20.29 20.22
N ALA A 8 -9.14 -19.92 20.07
CA ALA A 8 -10.27 -20.52 20.77
C ALA A 8 -10.77 -21.84 20.13
N GLY A 9 -10.19 -22.28 19.01
CA GLY A 9 -10.59 -23.52 18.31
C GLY A 9 -11.97 -23.46 17.65
N THR A 10 -12.53 -22.26 17.48
CA THR A 10 -13.85 -22.07 16.84
C THR A 10 -13.78 -22.11 15.31
N ILE A 11 -12.60 -21.89 14.75
CA ILE A 11 -12.28 -21.97 13.32
C ILE A 11 -10.85 -22.53 13.14
N GLU A 12 -10.59 -23.19 12.02
CA GLU A 12 -9.26 -23.71 11.66
C GLU A 12 -8.36 -22.60 11.06
N GLN A 13 -7.05 -22.71 11.25
CA GLN A 13 -6.09 -21.81 10.60
C GLN A 13 -6.21 -21.93 9.08
N GLY A 14 -6.35 -20.80 8.39
CA GLY A 14 -6.51 -20.77 6.93
C GLY A 14 -7.94 -21.05 6.43
N GLN A 15 -8.89 -21.35 7.32
CA GLN A 15 -10.31 -21.53 6.96
C GLN A 15 -10.95 -20.22 6.45
N ILE A 16 -10.50 -19.08 6.96
CA ILE A 16 -10.95 -17.75 6.55
C ILE A 16 -9.74 -16.99 6.01
N ALA A 17 -9.83 -16.52 4.77
CA ALA A 17 -8.84 -15.62 4.21
C ALA A 17 -9.04 -14.22 4.78
N ILE A 18 -8.01 -13.66 5.41
CA ILE A 18 -7.99 -12.25 5.81
C ILE A 18 -7.16 -11.48 4.79
N THR A 19 -7.75 -10.38 4.30
CA THR A 19 -7.15 -9.42 3.39
C THR A 19 -7.67 -8.02 3.74
N GLY A 20 -7.07 -6.96 3.17
CA GLY A 20 -7.50 -5.59 3.43
C GLY A 20 -6.50 -4.56 2.95
N ILE A 21 -6.57 -3.41 3.62
CA ILE A 21 -5.60 -2.31 3.51
C ILE A 21 -5.03 -2.10 4.91
N ALA A 22 -3.75 -2.38 5.10
CA ALA A 22 -3.09 -2.24 6.37
C ALA A 22 -1.61 -1.83 6.21
N VAL A 23 -1.12 -1.13 7.22
CA VAL A 23 0.28 -0.70 7.22
C VAL A 23 1.20 -1.91 7.46
N PRO A 24 2.14 -2.23 6.55
CA PRO A 24 2.97 -3.44 6.63
C PRO A 24 3.64 -3.65 7.98
N SER A 25 4.22 -2.60 8.58
CA SER A 25 4.86 -2.68 9.89
C SER A 25 3.92 -3.12 11.02
N VAL A 26 2.64 -2.79 10.92
CA VAL A 26 1.59 -3.13 11.91
C VAL A 26 1.11 -4.56 11.71
N VAL A 27 1.04 -5.03 10.46
CA VAL A 27 0.47 -6.34 10.12
C VAL A 27 1.48 -7.45 9.84
N LYS A 28 2.79 -7.15 9.86
CA LYS A 28 3.87 -8.09 9.53
C LYS A 28 3.72 -9.46 10.19
N ASN A 29 3.56 -9.51 11.52
CA ASN A 29 3.42 -10.77 12.25
C ASN A 29 2.17 -11.59 11.82
N TYR A 30 1.11 -10.92 11.39
CA TYR A 30 -0.11 -11.58 10.92
C TYR A 30 0.04 -12.11 9.48
N ILE A 31 0.84 -11.43 8.66
CA ILE A 31 1.21 -11.89 7.31
C ILE A 31 2.16 -13.08 7.41
N GLU A 32 3.20 -12.99 8.25
CA GLU A 32 4.18 -14.07 8.47
C GLU A 32 3.55 -15.32 9.10
N SER A 33 2.55 -15.16 9.98
CA SER A 33 1.80 -16.30 10.54
C SER A 33 0.78 -16.90 9.57
N GLY A 34 0.61 -16.34 8.37
CA GLY A 34 -0.37 -16.77 7.38
C GLY A 34 -1.82 -16.44 7.74
N THR A 35 -2.02 -15.65 8.80
CA THR A 35 -3.34 -15.16 9.23
C THR A 35 -3.91 -14.18 8.21
N ILE A 36 -3.07 -13.26 7.72
CA ILE A 36 -3.35 -12.41 6.56
C ILE A 36 -2.60 -12.99 5.37
N LYS A 37 -3.33 -13.31 4.29
CA LYS A 37 -2.69 -13.87 3.08
C LYS A 37 -2.07 -12.79 2.21
N THR A 38 -2.83 -11.72 2.02
CA THR A 38 -2.46 -10.60 1.13
C THR A 38 -3.04 -9.32 1.70
N ASP A 39 -2.26 -8.26 1.68
CA ASP A 39 -2.71 -6.90 1.94
C ASP A 39 -2.43 -6.03 0.71
N ILE A 40 -3.30 -5.06 0.42
CA ILE A 40 -3.13 -4.12 -0.68
C ILE A 40 -3.07 -2.71 -0.11
N ILE A 41 -1.96 -2.00 -0.35
CA ILE A 41 -1.78 -0.63 0.13
C ILE A 41 -1.10 0.24 -0.94
N TRP A 42 -0.77 1.48 -0.61
CA TRP A 42 0.09 2.38 -1.37
C TRP A 42 1.23 2.84 -0.46
N ASP A 43 2.37 3.21 -1.04
CA ASP A 43 3.47 3.80 -0.25
C ASP A 43 3.07 5.22 0.21
N PRO A 44 2.88 5.44 1.53
CA PRO A 44 2.44 6.73 2.04
C PRO A 44 3.51 7.83 1.86
N GLY A 45 4.80 7.46 1.87
CA GLY A 45 5.91 8.37 1.63
C GLY A 45 5.92 8.87 0.19
N LYS A 46 5.73 7.95 -0.77
CA LYS A 46 5.58 8.32 -2.19
C LYS A 46 4.33 9.16 -2.43
N LEU A 47 3.22 8.86 -1.76
CA LEU A 47 1.99 9.66 -1.89
C LEU A 47 2.21 11.10 -1.42
N ALA A 48 2.83 11.28 -0.25
CA ALA A 48 3.15 12.59 0.29
C ALA A 48 4.13 13.35 -0.61
N TYR A 49 5.18 12.67 -1.10
CA TYR A 49 6.17 13.26 -2.01
C TYR A 49 5.52 13.72 -3.32
N THR A 50 4.75 12.85 -3.97
CA THR A 50 3.98 13.19 -5.19
C THR A 50 3.10 14.40 -4.98
N THR A 51 2.41 14.49 -3.84
CA THR A 51 1.53 15.62 -3.54
C THR A 51 2.30 16.94 -3.55
N VAL A 52 3.43 17.02 -2.84
CA VAL A 52 4.26 18.23 -2.77
C VAL A 52 4.89 18.54 -4.13
N TYR A 53 5.37 17.52 -4.84
CA TYR A 53 5.96 17.67 -6.17
C TYR A 53 4.97 18.27 -7.17
N ILE A 54 3.73 17.75 -7.22
CA ILE A 54 2.68 18.27 -8.09
C ILE A 54 2.35 19.74 -7.76
N LEU A 55 2.23 20.09 -6.47
CA LEU A 55 2.00 21.46 -6.06
C LEU A 55 3.11 22.41 -6.51
N ASP A 56 4.37 22.00 -6.40
CA ASP A 56 5.53 22.77 -6.88
C ASP A 56 5.52 22.97 -8.40
N GLN A 57 5.21 21.92 -9.19
CA GLN A 57 5.11 22.04 -10.64
C GLN A 57 4.00 23.04 -11.05
N LEU A 58 2.84 22.94 -10.42
CA LEU A 58 1.72 23.84 -10.66
C LEU A 58 2.06 25.30 -10.27
N ALA A 59 2.75 25.51 -9.15
CA ALA A 59 3.21 26.84 -8.73
C ALA A 59 4.19 27.49 -9.73
N GLN A 60 4.94 26.66 -10.46
CA GLN A 60 5.83 27.10 -11.56
C GLN A 60 5.11 27.23 -12.91
N GLY A 61 3.79 27.01 -12.96
CA GLY A 61 2.97 27.09 -14.18
C GLY A 61 3.19 25.92 -15.14
N LYS A 62 3.71 24.79 -14.66
CA LYS A 62 3.89 23.58 -15.46
C LYS A 62 2.61 22.75 -15.49
N GLU A 63 2.42 22.04 -16.61
CA GLU A 63 1.31 21.11 -16.77
C GLU A 63 1.61 19.76 -16.12
N ILE A 64 0.55 19.12 -15.61
CA ILE A 64 0.58 17.76 -15.07
C ILE A 64 0.00 16.84 -16.13
N THR A 65 0.81 15.90 -16.61
CA THR A 65 0.44 15.03 -17.74
C THR A 65 0.44 13.57 -17.33
N ASP A 66 -0.45 12.80 -17.94
CA ASP A 66 -0.48 11.34 -17.76
C ASP A 66 0.87 10.71 -18.13
N GLY A 67 1.33 9.74 -17.33
CA GLY A 67 2.61 9.07 -17.51
C GLY A 67 3.83 9.90 -17.14
N MET A 68 3.68 11.08 -16.52
CA MET A 68 4.85 11.87 -16.10
C MET A 68 5.67 11.13 -15.04
N GLU A 69 6.99 11.24 -15.13
CA GLU A 69 7.91 10.67 -14.16
C GLU A 69 8.10 11.60 -12.97
N ILE A 70 7.84 11.08 -11.76
CA ILE A 70 8.12 11.78 -10.51
C ILE A 70 9.36 11.15 -9.85
N PRO A 71 10.39 11.94 -9.50
CA PRO A 71 11.58 11.43 -8.83
C PRO A 71 11.25 10.60 -7.58
N ASN A 72 11.92 9.46 -7.40
CA ASN A 72 11.71 8.52 -6.28
C ASN A 72 10.33 7.84 -6.22
N VAL A 73 9.43 8.12 -7.16
CA VAL A 73 8.09 7.54 -7.25
C VAL A 73 7.97 6.67 -8.51
N GLY A 74 8.31 7.23 -9.67
CA GLY A 74 8.12 6.65 -11.00
C GLY A 74 6.99 7.33 -11.78
N ALA A 75 6.55 6.70 -12.86
CA ALA A 75 5.42 7.15 -13.67
C ALA A 75 4.12 7.20 -12.86
N VAL A 76 3.41 8.32 -12.92
CA VAL A 76 2.07 8.45 -12.35
C VAL A 76 0.98 8.41 -13.41
N LYS A 77 -0.19 7.89 -13.04
CA LYS A 77 -1.39 8.00 -13.87
C LYS A 77 -2.14 9.29 -13.52
N VAL A 78 -2.55 10.04 -14.53
CA VAL A 78 -3.36 11.25 -14.37
C VAL A 78 -4.71 11.03 -15.04
N ASP A 79 -5.79 11.22 -14.28
CA ASP A 79 -7.17 11.10 -14.76
C ASP A 79 -7.99 12.30 -14.27
N GLY A 80 -8.17 13.28 -15.16
CA GLY A 80 -8.77 14.57 -14.83
C GLY A 80 -7.94 15.30 -13.78
N GLN A 81 -8.48 15.45 -12.58
CA GLN A 81 -7.83 16.10 -11.44
C GLN A 81 -7.16 15.12 -10.47
N ASN A 82 -7.19 13.82 -10.77
CA ASN A 82 -6.66 12.77 -9.90
C ASN A 82 -5.28 12.33 -10.38
N VAL A 83 -4.35 12.15 -9.45
CA VAL A 83 -3.01 11.59 -9.69
C VAL A 83 -2.86 10.32 -8.87
N PHE A 84 -2.54 9.21 -9.53
CA PHE A 84 -2.40 7.89 -8.91
C PHE A 84 -0.94 7.41 -8.95
N ILE A 85 -0.45 6.96 -7.79
CA ILE A 85 0.91 6.40 -7.63
C ILE A 85 0.97 4.87 -7.72
N GLY A 86 -0.17 4.23 -8.00
CA GLY A 86 -0.30 2.77 -7.99
C GLY A 86 -0.50 2.17 -6.60
N THR A 87 -0.52 0.85 -6.54
CA THR A 87 -0.70 0.04 -5.32
C THR A 87 0.43 -0.96 -5.17
N LEU A 88 0.63 -1.41 -3.94
CA LEU A 88 1.56 -2.45 -3.53
C LEU A 88 0.75 -3.64 -3.03
N GLU A 89 1.07 -4.82 -3.55
CA GLU A 89 0.62 -6.09 -2.97
C GLU A 89 1.65 -6.55 -1.95
N VAL A 90 1.22 -6.72 -0.71
CA VAL A 90 2.07 -7.12 0.41
C VAL A 90 1.75 -8.56 0.79
N THR A 91 2.76 -9.40 0.73
CA THR A 91 2.70 -10.83 1.02
C THR A 91 3.83 -11.20 1.99
N SER A 92 3.84 -12.45 2.45
CA SER A 92 4.94 -12.96 3.29
C SER A 92 6.31 -12.88 2.60
N GLU A 93 6.35 -12.75 1.27
CA GLU A 93 7.60 -12.69 0.50
C GLU A 93 8.27 -11.30 0.56
N ASN A 94 7.48 -10.23 0.68
CA ASN A 94 7.98 -8.86 0.58
C ASN A 94 7.64 -7.97 1.78
N VAL A 95 6.83 -8.42 2.74
CA VAL A 95 6.43 -7.60 3.91
C VAL A 95 7.61 -7.07 4.71
N GLY A 96 8.74 -7.78 4.72
CA GLY A 96 9.98 -7.34 5.36
C GLY A 96 10.76 -6.25 4.61
N SER A 97 10.36 -5.91 3.38
CA SER A 97 10.99 -4.87 2.56
C SER A 97 10.37 -3.48 2.75
N PHE A 98 9.32 -3.38 3.56
CA PHE A 98 8.63 -2.12 3.85
C PHE A 98 8.84 -1.73 5.32
N ASP A 99 9.41 -0.55 5.52
CA ASP A 99 9.72 -0.01 6.86
C ASP A 99 8.60 0.87 7.43
N PHE A 100 7.47 0.99 6.73
CA PHE A 100 6.31 1.78 7.15
C PHE A 100 5.19 0.93 7.71
#